data_AF-A0A374UHB4-F1
#
_entry.id   AF-A0A374UHB4-F1
#
_cell.length_a   1.000
_cell.length_b   1.000
_cell.length_c   1.000
_cell.angle_alpha   90.00
_cell.angle_beta   90.00
_cell.angle_gamma   90.00
#
_symmetry.space_group_name_H-M   'P 1'
#
loop_
_entity.id
_entity.type
_entity.pdbx_description
1 polymer ?
#
loop_
_entity_poly.entity_id
_entity_poly.type
_entity_poly.pdbx_seq_one_letter_code
_entity_poly.pdbx_strand_id
1 'polypeptide(L)'
;MDIIELLKSAFMGLVEGITEWLPVSSTGHMILVDEFVKMNVSETFWNMFLVVIQLGAILAVCVLFFHELNPFSPSKGKEGRRDTWVLWGKIVLGCIPAAAIGLPLNDWMEEHFYNAPVVALALIVYGVLFIVIENWRASKREEMAVAGSFGSRAVVSGGRPAGAHFAAPAAATAEDEDDDENLDFGSIATLEDLSWKTALGIGCFQVLSLVPGTSRSGSTIIGGLLLGCTRSVASKFTFFLAIPVMFGASALKLVKYFIKGGTFGANEVAILGVGCVVAFVVSLIAIKWLMGFVRRHDFKCFGVYRIILGVVVLAYFFVLEPMLGL
;
A
#
# COMPACT_ATOMS: atom_id res chain seq x y z
N MET A 1 13.51 20.18 -26.42
CA MET A 1 12.90 18.98 -25.80
C MET A 1 13.68 17.78 -26.26
N ASP A 2 14.37 17.13 -25.34
CA ASP A 2 15.05 15.87 -25.59
C ASP A 2 14.03 14.73 -25.49
N ILE A 3 13.66 14.13 -26.63
CA ILE A 3 12.67 13.06 -26.69
C ILE A 3 13.12 11.84 -25.86
N ILE A 4 14.42 11.59 -25.78
CA ILE A 4 14.96 10.46 -25.02
C ILE A 4 14.67 10.65 -23.53
N GLU A 5 14.88 11.85 -22.99
CA GLU A 5 14.59 12.15 -21.57
C GLU A 5 13.09 12.07 -21.26
N LEU A 6 12.22 12.41 -22.22
CA LEU A 6 10.78 12.21 -22.06
C LEU A 6 10.39 10.73 -22.03
N LEU A 7 11.03 9.89 -22.85
CA LEU A 7 10.81 8.43 -22.84
C LEU A 7 11.33 7.81 -21.54
N LYS A 8 12.50 8.24 -21.04
CA LYS A 8 13.02 7.83 -19.73
C LYS A 8 12.06 8.23 -18.62
N SER A 9 11.56 9.47 -18.64
CA SER A 9 10.57 9.95 -17.68
C SER A 9 9.27 9.14 -17.72
N ALA A 10 8.77 8.81 -18.92
CA ALA A 10 7.61 7.95 -19.09
C ALA A 10 7.85 6.55 -18.49
N PHE A 11 9.05 5.99 -18.69
CA PHE A 11 9.43 4.72 -18.09
C PHE A 11 9.49 4.79 -16.56
N MET A 12 10.09 5.85 -15.99
CA MET A 12 10.08 6.06 -14.53
C MET A 12 8.65 6.20 -14.00
N GLY A 13 7.78 6.94 -14.70
CA GLY A 13 6.37 7.05 -14.37
C GLY A 13 5.64 5.70 -14.41
N LEU A 14 5.98 4.82 -15.35
CA LEU A 14 5.43 3.47 -15.41
C LEU A 14 5.87 2.61 -14.22
N VAL A 15 7.16 2.64 -13.89
CA VAL A 15 7.70 1.91 -12.72
C VAL A 15 7.03 2.40 -11.45
N GLU A 16 6.96 3.71 -11.26
CA GLU A 16 6.29 4.35 -10.11
C GLU A 16 4.83 3.92 -10.03
N GLY A 17 4.06 4.10 -11.11
CA GLY A 17 2.63 3.84 -11.12
C GLY A 17 2.26 2.38 -10.84
N ILE A 18 3.14 1.42 -11.16
CA ILE A 18 2.96 0.00 -10.79
C ILE A 18 3.35 -0.21 -9.34
N THR A 19 4.56 0.21 -8.97
CA THR A 19 5.22 -0.27 -7.74
C THR A 19 4.81 0.48 -6.48
N GLU A 20 4.18 1.65 -6.63
CA GLU A 20 3.76 2.47 -5.49
C GLU A 20 2.59 1.83 -4.70
N TRP A 21 1.65 1.20 -5.42
CA TRP A 21 0.46 0.59 -4.81
C TRP A 21 0.66 -0.86 -4.41
N LEU A 22 1.43 -1.59 -5.22
CA LEU A 22 1.78 -2.96 -4.92
C LEU A 22 2.74 -2.99 -3.72
N PRO A 23 2.67 -4.00 -2.84
CA PRO A 23 3.53 -4.08 -1.67
C PRO A 23 4.96 -4.53 -2.03
N VAL A 24 5.56 -3.99 -3.08
CA VAL A 24 6.83 -4.44 -3.68
C VAL A 24 7.98 -3.43 -3.55
N SER A 25 7.71 -2.24 -3.00
CA SER A 25 8.63 -1.10 -2.82
C SER A 25 9.06 -0.42 -4.12
N SER A 26 8.48 0.75 -4.39
CA SER A 26 8.92 1.66 -5.46
C SER A 26 10.39 2.04 -5.32
N THR A 27 10.86 2.40 -4.13
CA THR A 27 12.28 2.73 -3.88
C THR A 27 13.26 1.65 -4.35
N GLY A 28 13.00 0.37 -4.07
CA GLY A 28 13.87 -0.72 -4.50
C GLY A 28 13.95 -0.87 -6.02
N HIS A 29 12.85 -0.63 -6.72
CA HIS A 29 12.83 -0.63 -8.19
C HIS A 29 13.52 0.60 -8.75
N MET A 30 13.29 1.77 -8.16
CA MET A 30 13.89 3.03 -8.63
C MET A 30 15.41 2.98 -8.54
N ILE A 31 15.99 2.46 -7.46
CA ILE A 31 17.45 2.34 -7.32
C ILE A 31 18.03 1.42 -8.40
N LEU A 32 17.40 0.27 -8.67
CA LEU A 32 17.87 -0.62 -9.74
C LEU A 32 17.70 0.01 -11.12
N VAL A 33 16.55 0.64 -11.37
CA VAL A 33 16.26 1.25 -12.67
C VAL A 33 17.19 2.42 -12.96
N ASP A 34 17.51 3.24 -11.96
CA ASP A 34 18.42 4.38 -12.08
C ASP A 34 19.82 3.95 -12.56
N GLU A 35 20.27 2.72 -12.23
CA GLU A 35 21.55 2.21 -12.74
C GLU A 35 21.56 1.97 -14.26
N PHE A 36 20.42 1.63 -14.84
CA PHE A 36 20.30 1.34 -16.27
C PHE A 36 19.73 2.50 -17.08
N VAL A 37 18.94 3.37 -16.45
CA VAL A 37 18.17 4.45 -17.09
C VAL A 37 18.48 5.79 -16.42
N LYS A 38 19.73 6.26 -16.59
CA LYS A 38 20.20 7.54 -16.04
C LYS A 38 19.60 8.70 -16.81
N MET A 39 18.86 9.58 -16.13
CA MET A 39 18.38 10.82 -16.71
C MET A 39 19.49 11.88 -16.73
N ASN A 40 19.57 12.66 -17.80
CA ASN A 40 20.55 13.73 -17.92
C ASN A 40 20.02 15.03 -17.30
N VAL A 41 19.84 15.00 -15.97
CA VAL A 41 19.30 16.11 -15.17
C VAL A 41 20.13 16.31 -13.91
N SER A 42 20.01 17.47 -13.27
CA SER A 42 20.70 17.70 -11.99
C SER A 42 20.22 16.74 -10.90
N GLU A 43 21.12 16.33 -10.01
CA GLU A 43 20.78 15.45 -8.88
C GLU A 43 19.67 16.05 -7.99
N THR A 44 19.69 17.38 -7.79
CA THR A 44 18.64 18.08 -7.05
C THR A 44 17.28 17.96 -7.73
N PHE A 45 17.24 18.05 -9.07
CA PHE A 45 16.02 17.85 -9.85
C PHE A 45 15.59 16.38 -9.81
N TRP A 46 16.52 15.42 -9.94
CA TRP A 46 16.23 13.98 -9.86
C TRP A 46 15.57 13.60 -8.53
N ASN A 47 16.15 14.02 -7.42
CA ASN A 47 15.60 13.77 -6.08
C ASN A 47 14.20 14.38 -5.88
N MET A 48 13.94 15.54 -6.48
CA MET A 48 12.61 16.15 -6.47
C MET A 48 11.66 15.40 -7.40
N PHE A 49 12.12 15.03 -8.60
CA PHE A 49 11.36 14.30 -9.62
C PHE A 49 10.79 12.99 -9.05
N LEU A 50 11.61 12.17 -8.40
CA LEU A 50 11.19 10.89 -7.82
C LEU A 50 10.02 11.04 -6.82
N VAL A 51 9.98 12.14 -6.06
CA VAL A 51 8.93 12.39 -5.07
C VAL A 51 7.74 13.15 -5.67
N VAL A 52 7.90 13.84 -6.80
CA VAL A 52 6.80 14.59 -7.42
C VAL A 52 6.02 13.74 -8.43
N ILE A 53 6.63 12.78 -9.13
CA ILE A 53 5.90 11.83 -10.00
C ILE A 53 4.86 11.01 -9.21
N GLN A 54 5.14 10.77 -7.94
CA GLN A 54 4.21 10.21 -6.95
C GLN A 54 2.89 10.99 -6.86
N LEU A 55 2.88 12.31 -7.06
CA LEU A 55 1.63 13.09 -7.08
C LEU A 55 0.70 12.66 -8.22
N GLY A 56 1.28 12.26 -9.36
CA GLY A 56 0.53 11.64 -10.45
C GLY A 56 -0.12 10.35 -9.99
N ALA A 57 0.63 9.50 -9.29
CA ALA A 57 0.09 8.28 -8.70
C ALA A 57 -1.05 8.58 -7.70
N ILE A 58 -0.86 9.51 -6.73
CA ILE A 58 -1.87 9.88 -5.73
C ILE A 58 -3.17 10.33 -6.38
N LEU A 59 -3.07 11.11 -7.46
CA LEU A 59 -4.24 11.59 -8.19
C LEU A 59 -5.11 10.42 -8.67
N ALA A 60 -4.53 9.26 -8.98
CA ALA A 60 -5.28 8.06 -9.36
C ALA A 60 -6.16 7.55 -8.22
N VAL A 61 -5.67 7.55 -6.97
CA VAL A 61 -6.48 7.21 -5.79
C VAL A 61 -7.62 8.21 -5.63
N CYS A 62 -7.32 9.51 -5.71
CA CYS A 62 -8.31 10.56 -5.59
C CYS A 62 -9.42 10.45 -6.66
N VAL A 63 -9.08 10.03 -7.87
CA VAL A 63 -10.04 9.82 -8.96
C VAL A 63 -10.85 8.54 -8.77
N LEU A 64 -10.20 7.41 -8.50
CA LEU A 64 -10.89 6.11 -8.35
C LEU A 64 -11.84 6.08 -7.16
N PHE A 65 -11.44 6.73 -6.06
CA PHE A 65 -12.20 6.76 -4.82
C PHE A 65 -12.80 8.13 -4.56
N PHE A 66 -13.01 8.94 -5.61
CA PHE A 66 -13.52 10.31 -5.48
C PHE A 66 -14.83 10.35 -4.69
N HIS A 67 -15.76 9.45 -4.98
CA HIS A 67 -17.01 9.38 -4.24
C HIS A 67 -16.78 8.99 -2.79
N GLU A 68 -16.00 7.95 -2.50
CA GLU A 68 -15.68 7.48 -1.14
C GLU A 68 -15.01 8.60 -0.31
N LEU A 69 -14.09 9.35 -0.90
CA LEU A 69 -13.29 10.40 -0.24
C LEU A 69 -13.94 11.79 -0.19
N ASN A 70 -14.89 12.10 -1.08
CA ASN A 70 -15.49 13.43 -1.13
C ASN A 70 -16.66 13.56 -0.12
N PRO A 71 -16.54 14.38 0.94
CA PRO A 71 -17.62 14.57 1.92
C PRO A 71 -18.77 15.44 1.38
N PHE A 72 -18.58 16.10 0.23
CA PHE A 72 -19.57 16.96 -0.42
C PHE A 72 -20.26 16.29 -1.61
N SER A 73 -20.03 15.00 -1.83
CA SER A 73 -20.71 14.26 -2.90
C SER A 73 -22.23 14.40 -2.79
N PRO A 74 -22.94 14.89 -3.83
CA PRO A 74 -24.38 15.15 -3.77
C PRO A 74 -25.21 13.89 -3.45
N SER A 75 -24.72 12.71 -3.85
CA SER A 75 -25.37 11.42 -3.60
C SER A 75 -25.16 10.89 -2.18
N LYS A 76 -24.32 11.53 -1.35
CA LYS A 76 -24.17 11.15 0.06
C LYS A 76 -25.23 11.84 0.93
N GLY A 77 -26.02 11.04 1.63
CA GLY A 77 -26.89 11.49 2.72
C GLY A 77 -26.08 11.96 3.95
N LYS A 78 -26.77 12.46 4.99
CA LYS A 78 -26.13 13.02 6.19
C LYS A 78 -25.16 12.05 6.88
N GLU A 79 -25.55 10.79 7.01
CA GLU A 79 -24.73 9.75 7.64
C GLU A 79 -23.46 9.47 6.82
N GLY A 80 -23.59 9.18 5.52
CA GLY A 80 -22.43 8.96 4.67
C GLY A 80 -21.44 10.13 4.62
N ARG A 81 -21.92 11.39 4.71
CA ARG A 81 -21.03 12.56 4.85
C ARG A 81 -20.27 12.55 6.17
N ARG A 82 -20.94 12.24 7.28
CA ARG A 82 -20.30 12.08 8.60
C ARG A 82 -19.26 10.97 8.57
N ASP A 83 -19.58 9.83 7.98
CA ASP A 83 -18.67 8.68 7.92
C ASP A 83 -17.44 9.00 7.06
N THR A 84 -17.60 9.81 6.01
CA THR A 84 -16.47 10.34 5.22
C THR A 84 -15.56 11.24 6.06
N TRP A 85 -16.12 12.13 6.87
CA TRP A 85 -15.32 12.97 7.78
C TRP A 85 -14.62 12.15 8.86
N VAL A 86 -15.29 11.13 9.38
CA VAL A 86 -14.70 10.16 10.33
C VAL A 86 -13.55 9.40 9.66
N LEU A 87 -13.72 8.97 8.41
CA LEU A 87 -12.65 8.34 7.62
C LEU A 87 -11.44 9.27 7.46
N TRP A 88 -11.65 10.53 7.07
CA TRP A 88 -10.58 11.53 7.00
C TRP A 88 -9.89 11.75 8.35
N GLY A 89 -10.65 11.78 9.44
CA GLY A 89 -10.09 11.84 10.79
C GLY A 89 -9.19 10.65 11.11
N LYS A 90 -9.64 9.42 10.77
CA LYS A 90 -8.83 8.19 10.93
C LYS A 90 -7.57 8.23 10.07
N ILE A 91 -7.68 8.70 8.83
CA ILE A 91 -6.54 8.88 7.91
C ILE A 91 -5.51 9.84 8.52
N VAL A 92 -5.93 11.04 8.91
CA VAL A 92 -5.05 12.04 9.53
C VAL A 92 -4.40 11.49 10.80
N LEU A 93 -5.17 10.83 11.67
CA LEU A 93 -4.64 10.19 12.87
C LEU A 93 -3.56 9.15 12.53
N GLY A 94 -3.76 8.34 11.49
CA GLY A 94 -2.79 7.35 11.02
C GLY A 94 -1.51 7.98 10.45
N CYS A 95 -1.54 9.23 9.99
CA CYS A 95 -0.34 9.92 9.51
C CYS A 95 0.55 10.42 10.64
N ILE A 96 0.00 10.66 11.83
CA ILE A 96 0.70 11.32 12.93
C ILE A 96 2.01 10.61 13.32
N PRO A 97 2.04 9.28 13.54
CA PRO A 97 3.28 8.62 13.97
C PRO A 97 4.41 8.75 12.93
N ALA A 98 4.10 8.53 11.65
CA ALA A 98 5.06 8.66 10.57
C ALA A 98 5.53 10.12 10.38
N ALA A 99 4.64 11.11 10.52
CA ALA A 99 5.04 12.52 10.44
C ALA A 99 5.91 12.94 11.64
N ALA A 100 5.54 12.52 12.86
CA ALA A 100 6.26 12.85 14.08
C ALA A 100 7.70 12.33 14.10
N ILE A 101 7.95 11.17 13.48
CA ILE A 101 9.28 10.55 13.42
C ILE A 101 9.99 10.92 12.10
N GLY A 102 9.27 10.89 10.98
CA GLY A 102 9.83 11.12 9.65
C GLY A 102 10.28 12.56 9.41
N LEU A 103 9.51 13.57 9.85
CA LEU A 103 9.89 14.97 9.65
C LEU A 103 11.23 15.35 10.32
N PRO A 104 11.48 15.03 11.61
CA PRO A 104 12.76 15.38 12.24
C PRO A 104 13.93 14.51 11.78
N LEU A 105 13.69 13.28 11.33
CA LEU A 105 14.75 12.34 10.94
C LEU A 105 14.99 12.24 9.43
N ASN A 106 14.21 12.95 8.60
CA ASN A 106 14.21 12.78 7.15
C ASN A 106 15.61 12.81 6.53
N ASP A 107 16.37 13.87 6.81
CA ASP A 107 17.67 14.08 6.19
C ASP A 107 18.72 13.07 6.70
N TRP A 108 18.67 12.71 7.99
CA TRP A 108 19.52 11.68 8.56
C TRP A 108 19.24 10.28 7.97
N MET A 109 17.96 9.93 7.82
CA MET A 109 17.52 8.65 7.24
C MET A 109 17.92 8.53 5.77
N GLU A 110 17.76 9.59 4.98
CA GLU A 110 18.21 9.61 3.59
C GLU A 110 19.71 9.41 3.48
N GLU A 111 20.50 10.11 4.29
CA GLU A 111 21.96 10.01 4.27
C GLU A 111 22.47 8.62 4.70
N HIS A 112 21.86 8.01 5.71
CA HIS A 112 22.40 6.78 6.31
C HIS A 112 21.77 5.51 5.74
N PHE A 113 20.49 5.53 5.36
CA PHE A 113 19.73 4.32 5.01
C PHE A 113 19.39 4.21 3.52
N TYR A 114 19.60 5.26 2.72
CA TYR A 114 19.41 5.19 1.27
C TYR A 114 20.63 4.56 0.59
N ASN A 115 20.85 3.26 0.82
CA ASN A 115 21.91 2.48 0.19
C ASN A 115 21.41 1.07 -0.18
N ALA A 116 22.07 0.46 -1.17
CA ALA A 116 21.66 -0.84 -1.72
C ALA A 116 21.54 -1.96 -0.67
N PRO A 117 22.46 -2.14 0.30
CA PRO A 117 22.31 -3.12 1.38
C PRO A 117 21.02 -2.98 2.18
N VAL A 118 20.74 -1.76 2.67
CA VAL A 118 19.57 -1.51 3.52
C VAL A 118 18.30 -1.79 2.74
N VAL A 119 18.23 -1.32 1.50
CA VAL A 119 17.08 -1.52 0.61
C VAL A 119 16.85 -3.00 0.32
N ALA A 120 17.91 -3.74 -0.01
CA ALA A 120 17.82 -5.17 -0.31
C ALA A 120 17.42 -6.00 0.92
N LEU A 121 17.98 -5.70 2.09
CA LEU A 121 17.61 -6.36 3.34
C LEU A 121 16.16 -6.06 3.71
N ALA A 122 15.71 -4.81 3.56
CA ALA A 122 14.32 -4.44 3.80
C ALA A 122 13.36 -5.14 2.82
N LEU A 123 13.74 -5.30 1.54
CA LEU A 123 13.00 -6.11 0.57
C LEU A 123 12.83 -7.55 1.04
N ILE A 124 13.93 -8.22 1.41
CA ILE A 124 13.93 -9.62 1.85
C ILE A 124 13.13 -9.79 3.14
N VAL A 125 13.41 -8.97 4.17
CA VAL A 125 12.73 -9.06 5.47
C VAL A 125 11.23 -8.91 5.32
N TYR A 126 10.76 -7.88 4.60
CA TYR A 126 9.33 -7.71 4.36
C TYR A 126 8.74 -8.79 3.47
N GLY A 127 9.53 -9.33 2.53
CA GLY A 127 9.12 -10.47 1.72
C GLY A 127 8.84 -11.70 2.57
N VAL A 128 9.72 -12.00 3.54
CA VAL A 128 9.52 -13.04 4.55
C VAL A 128 8.33 -12.75 5.45
N LEU A 129 8.17 -11.50 5.91
CA LEU A 129 7.04 -11.10 6.76
C LEU A 129 5.69 -11.34 6.08
N PHE A 130 5.56 -11.00 4.80
CA PHE A 130 4.33 -11.28 4.04
C PHE A 130 3.99 -12.77 4.04
N ILE A 131 4.98 -13.64 3.79
CA ILE A 131 4.77 -15.09 3.75
C ILE A 131 4.38 -15.61 5.13
N VAL A 132 5.12 -15.22 6.18
CA VAL A 132 4.89 -15.67 7.56
C VAL A 132 3.53 -15.22 8.06
N ILE A 133 3.17 -13.95 7.87
CA ILE A 133 1.91 -13.38 8.37
C ILE A 133 0.73 -14.01 7.64
N GLU A 134 0.81 -14.21 6.32
CA GLU A 134 -0.29 -14.84 5.58
C GLU A 134 -0.46 -16.31 5.94
N ASN A 135 0.63 -17.06 6.17
CA ASN A 135 0.56 -18.43 6.67
C ASN A 135 -0.06 -18.49 8.07
N TRP A 136 0.33 -17.57 8.96
CA TRP A 136 -0.24 -17.47 10.30
C TRP A 136 -1.74 -17.15 10.26
N ARG A 137 -2.16 -16.23 9.40
CA ARG A 137 -3.58 -15.88 9.21
C ARG A 137 -4.39 -17.05 8.66
N ALA A 138 -3.85 -17.77 7.67
CA ALA A 138 -4.49 -18.96 7.13
C ALA A 138 -4.68 -20.05 8.22
N SER A 139 -3.65 -20.30 9.01
CA SER A 139 -3.70 -21.27 10.12
C SER A 139 -4.77 -20.87 11.15
N LYS A 140 -4.83 -19.59 11.55
CA LYS A 140 -5.87 -19.08 12.46
C LYS A 140 -7.29 -19.22 11.90
N ARG A 141 -7.49 -19.02 10.60
CA ARG A 141 -8.78 -19.23 9.96
C ARG A 141 -9.21 -20.69 10.06
N GLU A 142 -8.30 -21.62 9.78
CA GLU A 142 -8.56 -23.06 9.90
C GLU A 142 -8.92 -23.45 11.34
N GLU A 143 -8.15 -22.97 12.32
CA GLU A 143 -8.45 -23.20 13.75
C GLU A 143 -9.85 -22.71 14.14
N MET A 144 -10.24 -21.51 13.70
CA MET A 144 -11.57 -20.95 13.96
C MET A 144 -12.68 -21.74 13.27
N ALA A 145 -12.47 -22.18 12.02
CA ALA A 145 -13.43 -23.01 11.29
C ALA A 145 -13.64 -24.37 11.99
N VAL A 146 -12.55 -24.99 12.45
CA VAL A 146 -12.60 -26.24 13.22
C VAL A 146 -13.33 -26.03 14.55
N ALA A 147 -12.99 -24.99 15.32
CA ALA A 147 -13.66 -24.68 16.59
C ALA A 147 -15.18 -24.42 16.43
N GLY A 148 -15.57 -23.70 15.37
CA GLY A 148 -16.99 -23.47 15.03
C GLY A 148 -17.75 -24.75 14.69
N SER A 149 -17.08 -25.71 14.01
CA SER A 149 -17.68 -27.00 13.67
C SER A 149 -18.00 -27.87 14.90
N PHE A 150 -17.18 -27.80 15.95
CA PHE A 150 -17.42 -28.54 17.20
C PHE A 150 -18.52 -27.91 18.06
N GLY A 151 -18.66 -26.58 18.05
CA GLY A 151 -19.75 -25.88 18.75
C GLY A 151 -21.15 -26.21 18.20
N SER A 152 -21.26 -26.38 16.87
CA SER A 152 -22.51 -26.81 16.21
C SER A 152 -22.88 -28.27 16.53
N ARG A 153 -21.87 -29.13 16.75
CA ARG A 153 -22.06 -30.58 16.97
C ARG A 153 -22.45 -30.95 18.42
N ALA A 154 -22.27 -30.04 19.38
CA ALA A 154 -22.53 -30.28 20.80
C ALA A 154 -24.02 -30.21 21.21
N VAL A 155 -24.95 -29.88 20.31
CA VAL A 155 -26.39 -29.68 20.62
C VAL A 155 -27.27 -30.90 20.29
N VAL A 156 -26.74 -32.00 19.75
CA VAL A 156 -27.54 -33.21 19.47
C VAL A 156 -27.33 -34.27 20.56
N SER A 157 -27.92 -34.03 21.72
CA SER A 157 -28.09 -35.04 22.77
C SER A 157 -29.30 -34.68 23.65
N GLY A 158 -30.48 -35.21 23.31
CA GLY A 158 -31.64 -35.16 24.20
C GLY A 158 -32.95 -35.40 23.46
N GLY A 159 -33.65 -36.47 23.82
CA GLY A 159 -34.87 -36.95 23.15
C GLY A 159 -36.04 -35.97 23.16
N ARG A 160 -36.89 -36.09 22.12
CA ARG A 160 -38.16 -35.39 21.97
C ARG A 160 -39.16 -35.80 23.06
N PRO A 161 -39.96 -34.84 23.55
CA PRO A 161 -41.39 -35.05 23.71
C PRO A 161 -42.18 -34.08 22.83
N ALA A 162 -43.30 -34.58 22.33
CA ALA A 162 -44.26 -33.88 21.48
C ALA A 162 -45.02 -32.79 22.26
N GLY A 163 -45.30 -31.67 21.59
CA GLY A 163 -46.19 -30.62 22.09
C GLY A 163 -46.18 -29.43 21.13
N ALA A 164 -47.30 -29.21 20.45
CA ALA A 164 -47.50 -28.11 19.50
C ALA A 164 -47.47 -26.74 20.19
N HIS A 165 -47.29 -25.69 19.37
CA HIS A 165 -47.24 -24.25 19.68
C HIS A 165 -45.85 -23.67 19.94
N PHE A 166 -45.01 -23.54 18.90
CA PHE A 166 -44.23 -22.31 18.65
C PHE A 166 -43.85 -22.33 17.17
N ALA A 167 -44.36 -21.38 16.39
CA ALA A 167 -43.82 -21.07 15.07
C ALA A 167 -42.45 -20.41 15.30
N ALA A 168 -41.39 -21.21 15.23
CA ALA A 168 -40.06 -20.67 15.00
C ALA A 168 -40.07 -20.01 13.61
N PRO A 169 -39.54 -18.78 13.43
CA PRO A 169 -39.30 -18.29 12.09
C PRO A 169 -38.34 -19.29 11.46
N ALA A 170 -38.71 -19.77 10.27
CA ALA A 170 -37.88 -20.65 9.46
C ALA A 170 -36.47 -20.09 9.49
N ALA A 171 -35.56 -20.84 10.10
CA ALA A 171 -34.14 -20.69 9.80
C ALA A 171 -34.10 -20.76 8.28
N ALA A 172 -33.83 -19.62 7.66
CA ALA A 172 -33.41 -19.60 6.28
C ALA A 172 -32.23 -20.55 6.25
N THR A 173 -32.46 -21.76 5.73
CA THR A 173 -31.43 -22.51 5.06
C THR A 173 -30.92 -21.53 4.02
N ALA A 174 -29.86 -20.81 4.38
CA ALA A 174 -28.98 -20.23 3.40
C ALA A 174 -28.64 -21.41 2.51
N GLU A 175 -29.21 -21.40 1.32
CA GLU A 175 -28.70 -22.18 0.22
C GLU A 175 -27.26 -21.67 0.07
N ASP A 176 -26.32 -22.45 0.63
CA ASP A 176 -24.88 -22.33 0.46
C ASP A 176 -24.55 -22.61 -1.03
N GLU A 177 -25.00 -21.74 -1.93
CA GLU A 177 -24.82 -21.89 -3.38
C GLU A 177 -23.91 -20.81 -3.99
N ASP A 178 -23.14 -20.06 -3.19
CA ASP A 178 -22.06 -19.17 -3.68
C ASP A 178 -20.88 -19.02 -2.69
N ASP A 179 -20.63 -20.01 -1.82
CA ASP A 179 -19.62 -19.91 -0.74
C ASP A 179 -18.18 -20.30 -1.20
N ASP A 180 -17.95 -20.33 -2.51
CA ASP A 180 -16.64 -20.60 -3.11
C ASP A 180 -15.88 -19.28 -3.39
N GLU A 181 -14.62 -19.22 -2.97
CA GLU A 181 -13.57 -18.25 -3.36
C GLU A 181 -13.42 -16.86 -2.70
N ASN A 182 -14.19 -16.40 -1.71
CA ASN A 182 -13.79 -15.16 -1.01
C ASN A 182 -12.71 -15.44 0.06
N LEU A 183 -11.46 -15.51 -0.40
CA LEU A 183 -10.28 -15.75 0.44
C LEU A 183 -9.92 -14.55 1.33
N ASP A 184 -10.67 -13.43 1.25
CA ASP A 184 -10.43 -12.23 2.03
C ASP A 184 -11.22 -12.22 3.35
N PHE A 185 -10.54 -12.53 4.46
CA PHE A 185 -11.12 -12.64 5.80
C PHE A 185 -10.46 -11.68 6.80
N GLY A 186 -11.20 -11.29 7.85
CA GLY A 186 -10.75 -10.41 8.93
C GLY A 186 -11.91 -9.99 9.82
N SER A 187 -11.61 -9.54 11.05
CA SER A 187 -12.63 -8.99 11.96
C SER A 187 -13.09 -7.59 11.58
N ILE A 188 -12.31 -6.87 10.78
CA ILE A 188 -12.64 -5.55 10.24
C ILE A 188 -12.78 -5.71 8.72
N ALA A 189 -14.02 -5.89 8.26
CA ALA A 189 -14.34 -6.20 6.87
C ALA A 189 -14.75 -4.98 6.04
N THR A 190 -15.13 -3.87 6.69
CA THR A 190 -15.44 -2.60 6.05
C THR A 190 -14.58 -1.45 6.60
N LEU A 191 -14.51 -0.34 5.86
CA LEU A 191 -13.81 0.88 6.32
C LEU A 191 -14.54 1.57 7.48
N GLU A 192 -15.84 1.35 7.60
CA GLU A 192 -16.68 1.88 8.68
C GLU A 192 -16.30 1.23 10.02
N ASP A 193 -16.09 -0.09 10.01
CA ASP A 193 -15.67 -0.91 11.17
C ASP A 193 -14.26 -0.57 11.68
N LEU A 194 -13.43 0.09 10.87
CA LEU A 194 -12.05 0.39 11.20
C LEU A 194 -11.99 1.37 12.38
N SER A 195 -11.62 0.91 13.56
CA SER A 195 -11.60 1.77 14.75
C SER A 195 -10.48 2.83 14.70
N TRP A 196 -10.62 3.91 15.47
CA TRP A 196 -9.55 4.91 15.62
C TRP A 196 -8.24 4.31 16.16
N LYS A 197 -8.33 3.30 17.04
CA LYS A 197 -7.16 2.57 17.56
C LYS A 197 -6.47 1.78 16.45
N THR A 198 -7.24 1.13 15.58
CA THR A 198 -6.72 0.43 14.42
C THR A 198 -6.04 1.40 13.46
N ALA A 199 -6.66 2.55 13.17
CA ALA A 199 -6.07 3.59 12.31
C ALA A 199 -4.72 4.09 12.83
N LEU A 200 -4.64 4.42 14.12
CA LEU A 200 -3.39 4.81 14.78
C LEU A 200 -2.36 3.67 14.75
N GLY A 201 -2.79 2.44 15.00
CA GLY A 201 -1.93 1.25 14.94
C GLY A 201 -1.32 1.05 13.55
N ILE A 202 -2.11 1.16 12.48
CA ILE A 202 -1.61 1.14 11.09
C ILE A 202 -0.60 2.27 10.88
N GLY A 203 -0.88 3.46 11.43
CA GLY A 203 0.05 4.59 11.42
C GLY A 203 1.40 4.30 12.11
N CYS A 204 1.39 3.59 13.23
CA CYS A 204 2.62 3.14 13.89
C CYS A 204 3.43 2.17 13.01
N PHE A 205 2.76 1.24 12.31
CA PHE A 205 3.43 0.38 11.33
C PHE A 205 4.00 1.19 10.14
N GLN A 206 3.35 2.28 9.75
CA GLN A 206 3.86 3.16 8.68
C GLN A 206 5.22 3.78 9.03
N VAL A 207 5.57 3.95 10.31
CA VAL A 207 6.91 4.42 10.71
C VAL A 207 8.02 3.52 10.15
N LEU A 208 7.75 2.22 10.02
CA LEU A 208 8.71 1.26 9.47
C LEU A 208 9.03 1.52 7.99
N SER A 209 8.15 2.23 7.28
CA SER A 209 8.37 2.61 5.89
C SER A 209 9.33 3.79 5.70
N LEU A 210 9.81 4.39 6.80
CA LEU A 210 10.89 5.37 6.74
C LEU A 210 12.22 4.72 6.35
N VAL A 211 12.36 3.39 6.53
CA VAL A 211 13.50 2.63 6.03
C VAL A 211 13.33 2.36 4.53
N PRO A 212 14.24 2.84 3.66
CA PRO A 212 14.20 2.57 2.23
C PRO A 212 14.13 1.07 1.91
N GLY A 213 13.33 0.69 0.91
CA GLY A 213 13.12 -0.71 0.51
C GLY A 213 12.00 -1.43 1.26
N THR A 214 11.56 -0.95 2.42
CA THR A 214 10.47 -1.57 3.20
C THR A 214 9.13 -1.59 2.47
N SER A 215 8.82 -0.58 1.64
CA SER A 215 7.49 -0.27 1.10
C SER A 215 6.51 0.26 2.14
N ARG A 216 5.98 1.46 1.88
CA ARG A 216 4.92 2.07 2.68
C ARG A 216 3.63 1.25 2.60
N SER A 217 3.21 0.88 1.39
CA SER A 217 2.04 0.03 1.22
C SER A 217 2.23 -1.32 1.92
N GLY A 218 3.43 -1.90 1.82
CA GLY A 218 3.80 -3.13 2.51
C GLY A 218 3.62 -3.06 4.03
N SER A 219 4.18 -2.03 4.67
CA SER A 219 4.12 -1.86 6.13
C SER A 219 2.72 -1.66 6.66
N THR A 220 1.95 -0.81 6.00
CA THR A 220 0.60 -0.44 6.41
C THR A 220 -0.41 -1.55 6.15
N ILE A 221 -0.26 -2.30 5.04
CA ILE A 221 -1.01 -3.53 4.80
C ILE A 221 -0.72 -4.54 5.89
N ILE A 222 0.55 -4.88 6.15
CA ILE A 222 0.94 -5.82 7.22
C ILE A 222 0.35 -5.40 8.57
N GLY A 223 0.48 -4.13 8.94
CA GLY A 223 -0.10 -3.59 10.16
C GLY A 223 -1.62 -3.78 10.22
N GLY A 224 -2.32 -3.49 9.12
CA GLY A 224 -3.76 -3.73 8.99
C GLY A 224 -4.13 -5.20 9.16
N LEU A 225 -3.41 -6.11 8.50
CA LEU A 225 -3.66 -7.56 8.58
C LEU A 225 -3.47 -8.09 10.01
N LEU A 226 -2.43 -7.63 10.71
CA LEU A 226 -2.15 -8.00 12.11
C LEU A 226 -3.18 -7.44 13.09
N LEU A 227 -3.76 -6.27 12.77
CA LEU A 227 -4.81 -5.63 13.56
C LEU A 227 -6.23 -6.12 13.22
N GLY A 228 -6.35 -7.14 12.36
CA GLY A 228 -7.61 -7.81 12.05
C GLY A 228 -8.36 -7.28 10.83
N CYS A 229 -7.78 -6.39 10.04
CA CYS A 229 -8.37 -6.00 8.76
C CYS A 229 -8.37 -7.16 7.77
N THR A 230 -9.41 -7.18 6.92
CA THR A 230 -9.34 -7.87 5.62
C THR A 230 -8.25 -7.24 4.76
N ARG A 231 -7.74 -7.98 3.78
CA ARG A 231 -6.78 -7.50 2.79
C ARG A 231 -7.36 -6.32 2.02
N SER A 232 -8.63 -6.39 1.62
CA SER A 232 -9.30 -5.29 0.92
C SER A 232 -9.36 -4.01 1.77
N VAL A 233 -9.73 -4.10 3.06
CA VAL A 233 -9.76 -2.94 3.96
C VAL A 233 -8.36 -2.41 4.21
N ALA A 234 -7.39 -3.29 4.49
CA ALA A 234 -6.00 -2.91 4.72
C ALA A 234 -5.40 -2.18 3.50
N SER A 235 -5.62 -2.71 2.29
CA SER A 235 -5.16 -2.08 1.05
C SER A 235 -5.87 -0.76 0.75
N LYS A 236 -7.21 -0.69 0.88
CA LYS A 236 -7.94 0.58 0.68
C LYS A 236 -7.51 1.66 1.66
N PHE A 237 -7.45 1.33 2.94
CA PHE A 237 -7.02 2.28 3.97
C PHE A 237 -5.58 2.75 3.74
N THR A 238 -4.70 1.85 3.30
CA THR A 238 -3.32 2.16 2.87
C THR A 238 -3.29 3.19 1.72
N PHE A 239 -4.13 3.02 0.69
CA PHE A 239 -4.20 3.98 -0.41
C PHE A 239 -4.68 5.35 0.07
N PHE A 240 -5.63 5.40 0.99
CA PHE A 240 -6.15 6.66 1.51
C PHE A 240 -5.16 7.35 2.44
N LEU A 241 -4.48 6.58 3.28
CA LEU A 241 -3.38 7.04 4.12
C LEU A 241 -2.24 7.63 3.28
N ALA A 242 -2.05 7.12 2.07
CA ALA A 242 -1.02 7.60 1.17
C ALA A 242 -1.21 9.05 0.70
N ILE A 243 -2.46 9.50 0.57
CA ILE A 243 -2.81 10.83 0.06
C ILE A 243 -2.10 11.93 0.87
N PRO A 244 -2.36 12.12 2.17
CA PRO A 244 -1.69 13.17 2.96
C PRO A 244 -0.20 12.92 3.15
N VAL A 245 0.23 11.67 3.29
CA VAL A 245 1.65 11.33 3.57
C VAL A 245 2.53 11.71 2.38
N MET A 246 2.18 11.22 1.19
CA MET A 246 2.97 11.49 0.00
C MET A 246 2.83 12.94 -0.43
N PHE A 247 1.61 13.50 -0.40
CA PHE A 247 1.43 14.91 -0.75
C PHE A 247 2.27 15.82 0.15
N GLY A 248 2.32 15.53 1.46
CA GLY A 248 3.19 16.23 2.41
C GLY A 248 4.68 16.07 2.09
N ALA A 249 5.14 14.84 1.80
CA ALA A 249 6.53 14.57 1.45
C ALA A 249 6.95 15.26 0.13
N SER A 250 6.11 15.18 -0.91
CA SER A 250 6.31 15.86 -2.19
C SER A 250 6.34 17.37 -2.02
N ALA A 251 5.43 17.94 -1.23
CA ALA A 251 5.42 19.38 -0.95
C ALA A 251 6.71 19.82 -0.24
N LEU A 252 7.16 19.07 0.76
CA LEU A 252 8.41 19.36 1.48
C LEU A 252 9.63 19.30 0.54
N LYS A 253 9.71 18.28 -0.31
CA LYS A 253 10.81 18.13 -1.29
C LYS A 253 10.79 19.20 -2.37
N LEU A 254 9.61 19.58 -2.85
CA LEU A 254 9.45 20.67 -3.82
C LEU A 254 9.85 22.03 -3.20
N VAL A 255 9.46 22.31 -1.96
CA VAL A 255 9.90 23.51 -1.24
C VAL A 255 11.42 23.51 -1.04
N LYS A 256 12.02 22.39 -0.62
CA LYS A 256 13.49 22.25 -0.50
C LYS A 256 14.20 22.49 -1.84
N TYR A 257 13.63 22.03 -2.96
CA TYR A 257 14.18 22.26 -4.30
C TYR A 257 14.29 23.76 -4.62
N PHE A 258 13.21 24.51 -4.39
CA PHE A 258 13.21 25.96 -4.63
C PHE A 258 14.11 26.74 -3.66
N ILE A 259 14.14 26.37 -2.38
CA ILE A 259 15.02 27.01 -1.37
C ILE A 259 16.50 26.83 -1.74
N LYS A 260 16.87 25.68 -2.32
CA LYS A 260 18.23 25.41 -2.82
C LYS A 260 18.56 26.12 -4.14
N GLY A 261 17.69 27.02 -4.63
CA GLY A 261 17.88 27.75 -5.89
C GLY A 261 17.51 26.95 -7.14
N GLY A 262 16.83 25.81 -6.99
CA GLY A 262 16.31 25.04 -8.11
C GLY A 262 15.29 25.86 -8.90
N THR A 263 15.44 25.89 -10.22
CA THR A 263 14.47 26.50 -11.14
C THR A 263 13.97 25.46 -12.13
N PHE A 264 12.83 25.74 -12.76
CA PHE A 264 12.27 24.88 -13.79
C PHE A 264 12.52 25.51 -15.16
N GLY A 265 13.32 24.84 -15.99
CA GLY A 265 13.37 25.10 -17.42
C GLY A 265 12.21 24.38 -18.14
N ALA A 266 12.04 24.70 -19.42
CA ALA A 266 10.98 24.11 -20.23
C ALA A 266 11.11 22.59 -20.37
N ASN A 267 12.36 22.07 -20.39
CA ASN A 267 12.61 20.63 -20.48
C ASN A 267 12.25 19.93 -19.17
N GLU A 268 12.62 20.49 -18.02
CA GLU A 268 12.33 19.97 -16.69
C GLU A 268 10.82 19.87 -16.44
N VAL A 269 10.06 20.89 -16.84
CA VAL A 269 8.58 20.86 -16.76
C VAL A 269 8.00 19.76 -17.64
N ALA A 270 8.52 19.58 -18.87
CA ALA A 270 8.05 18.54 -19.77
C ALA A 270 8.36 17.13 -19.22
N ILE A 271 9.58 16.92 -18.72
CA ILE A 271 10.01 15.68 -18.08
C ILE A 271 9.09 15.36 -16.91
N LEU A 272 8.91 16.31 -15.99
CA LEU A 272 8.07 16.11 -14.81
C LEU A 272 6.61 15.83 -15.19
N GLY A 273 6.07 16.58 -16.15
CA GLY A 273 4.70 16.42 -16.64
C GLY A 273 4.45 15.03 -17.24
N VAL A 274 5.36 14.56 -18.09
CA VAL A 274 5.26 13.22 -18.69
C VAL A 274 5.29 12.13 -17.61
N GLY A 275 6.24 12.20 -16.68
CA GLY A 275 6.36 11.23 -15.59
C GLY A 275 5.09 11.18 -14.72
N CYS A 276 4.57 12.35 -14.33
CA CYS A 276 3.32 12.47 -13.57
C CYS A 276 2.10 11.88 -14.32
N VAL A 277 1.94 12.20 -15.61
CA VAL A 277 0.81 11.70 -16.41
C VAL A 277 0.88 10.19 -16.57
N VAL A 278 2.07 9.64 -16.85
CA VAL A 278 2.23 8.18 -17.00
C VAL A 278 2.00 7.49 -15.65
N ALA A 279 2.59 7.99 -14.56
CA ALA A 279 2.37 7.46 -13.22
C ALA A 279 0.88 7.47 -12.85
N PHE A 280 0.15 8.53 -13.16
CA PHE A 280 -1.29 8.62 -12.96
C PHE A 280 -2.05 7.53 -13.72
N VAL A 281 -1.85 7.42 -15.04
CA VAL A 281 -2.59 6.46 -15.89
C VAL A 281 -2.28 5.02 -15.47
N VAL A 282 -1.01 4.71 -15.22
CA VAL A 282 -0.57 3.37 -14.81
C VAL A 282 -1.11 3.03 -13.42
N SER A 283 -1.14 4.00 -12.50
CA SER A 283 -1.72 3.83 -11.16
C SER A 283 -3.21 3.50 -11.20
N LEU A 284 -3.99 4.10 -12.11
CA LEU A 284 -5.40 3.76 -12.26
C LEU A 284 -5.60 2.27 -12.57
N ILE A 285 -4.71 1.70 -13.40
CA ILE A 285 -4.74 0.29 -13.78
C ILE A 285 -4.25 -0.58 -12.61
N ALA A 286 -3.11 -0.22 -12.01
CA ALA A 286 -2.50 -0.97 -10.93
C ALA A 286 -3.40 -1.08 -9.69
N ILE A 287 -4.05 0.02 -9.28
CA ILE A 287 -4.98 0.03 -8.14
C ILE A 287 -6.20 -0.86 -8.43
N LYS A 288 -6.81 -0.73 -9.61
CA LYS A 288 -7.97 -1.56 -10.00
C LYS A 288 -7.61 -3.03 -10.03
N TRP A 289 -6.46 -3.37 -10.61
CA TRP A 289 -5.95 -4.74 -10.65
C TRP A 289 -5.70 -5.27 -9.24
N LEU A 290 -4.99 -4.51 -8.39
CA LEU A 290 -4.67 -4.92 -7.03
C LEU A 290 -5.94 -5.13 -6.20
N MET A 291 -6.94 -4.26 -6.31
CA MET A 291 -8.23 -4.43 -5.64
C MET A 291 -9.01 -5.67 -6.13
N GLY A 292 -8.85 -6.06 -7.39
CA GLY A 292 -9.40 -7.32 -7.91
C GLY A 292 -8.60 -8.55 -7.46
N PHE A 293 -7.29 -8.39 -7.28
CA PHE A 293 -6.36 -9.43 -6.85
C PHE A 293 -6.57 -9.80 -5.38
N VAL A 294 -6.56 -8.82 -4.47
CA VAL A 294 -6.59 -9.05 -3.00
C VAL A 294 -7.89 -9.66 -2.48
N ARG A 295 -8.96 -9.65 -3.30
CA ARG A 295 -10.22 -10.34 -3.00
C ARG A 295 -10.13 -11.86 -3.20
N ARG A 296 -9.22 -12.31 -4.06
CA ARG A 296 -9.10 -13.72 -4.49
C ARG A 296 -7.74 -14.34 -4.18
N HIS A 297 -6.78 -13.55 -3.71
CA HIS A 297 -5.42 -14.00 -3.47
C HIS A 297 -4.82 -13.36 -2.22
N ASP A 298 -3.84 -14.05 -1.63
CA ASP A 298 -3.05 -13.54 -0.53
C ASP A 298 -1.80 -12.77 -1.02
N PHE A 299 -1.05 -12.17 -0.10
CA PHE A 299 0.14 -11.40 -0.45
C PHE A 299 1.44 -12.22 -0.57
N LYS A 300 1.39 -13.57 -0.50
CA LYS A 300 2.60 -14.40 -0.49
C LYS A 300 3.41 -14.26 -1.78
N CYS A 301 2.74 -14.13 -2.93
CA CYS A 301 3.42 -13.94 -4.22
C CYS A 301 4.26 -12.65 -4.25
N PHE A 302 3.74 -11.55 -3.68
CA PHE A 302 4.52 -10.32 -3.52
C PHE A 302 5.66 -10.53 -2.53
N GLY A 303 5.45 -11.34 -1.49
CA GLY A 303 6.50 -11.73 -0.56
C GLY A 303 7.68 -12.42 -1.27
N VAL A 304 7.40 -13.42 -2.09
CA VAL A 304 8.41 -14.12 -2.91
C VAL A 304 9.09 -13.16 -3.89
N TYR A 305 8.30 -12.32 -4.59
CA TYR A 305 8.82 -11.32 -5.51
C TYR A 305 9.84 -10.39 -4.83
N ARG A 306 9.52 -9.88 -3.64
CA ARG A 306 10.42 -9.01 -2.87
C ARG A 306 11.71 -9.71 -2.47
N ILE A 307 11.64 -10.99 -2.06
CA ILE A 307 12.84 -11.77 -1.72
C ILE A 307 13.74 -11.88 -2.95
N ILE A 308 13.17 -12.26 -4.10
CA ILE A 308 13.91 -12.37 -5.36
C ILE A 308 14.53 -11.02 -5.73
N LEU A 309 13.75 -9.94 -5.69
CA LEU A 309 14.23 -8.59 -6.00
C LEU A 309 15.38 -8.18 -5.06
N GLY A 310 15.26 -8.41 -3.75
CA GLY A 310 16.32 -8.10 -2.80
C GLY A 310 17.60 -8.91 -3.07
N VAL A 311 17.48 -10.19 -3.43
CA VAL A 311 18.63 -11.01 -3.86
C VAL A 311 19.25 -10.45 -5.14
N VAL A 312 18.46 -10.00 -6.11
CA VAL A 312 18.94 -9.37 -7.35
C VAL A 312 19.67 -8.06 -7.04
N VAL A 313 19.14 -7.21 -6.15
CA VAL A 313 19.84 -5.98 -5.71
C VAL A 313 21.19 -6.31 -5.10
N LEU A 314 21.26 -7.28 -4.17
CA LEU A 314 22.55 -7.69 -3.59
C LEU A 314 23.51 -8.24 -4.65
N ALA A 315 23.03 -9.12 -5.54
CA ALA A 315 23.85 -9.69 -6.59
C ALA A 315 24.38 -8.61 -7.56
N TYR A 316 23.57 -7.61 -7.89
CA TYR A 316 23.98 -6.52 -8.77
C TYR A 316 25.10 -5.68 -8.12
N PHE A 317 24.83 -5.08 -6.96
CA PHE A 317 25.75 -4.12 -6.33
C PHE A 317 26.98 -4.78 -5.68
N PHE A 318 26.92 -6.05 -5.26
CA PHE A 318 28.04 -6.73 -4.57
C PHE A 318 28.78 -7.75 -5.41
N VAL A 319 28.22 -8.17 -6.56
CA VAL A 319 28.87 -9.17 -7.42
C VAL A 319 29.05 -8.62 -8.82
N LEU A 320 27.99 -8.22 -9.50
CA LEU A 320 28.05 -7.87 -10.92
C LEU A 320 28.77 -6.54 -11.17
N GLU A 321 28.40 -5.47 -10.48
CA GLU A 321 29.02 -4.15 -10.65
C GLU A 321 30.53 -4.19 -10.35
N PRO A 322 31.00 -4.73 -9.20
CA PRO A 322 32.43 -4.89 -8.95
C PRO A 322 33.15 -5.81 -9.96
N MET A 323 32.49 -6.88 -10.42
CA MET A 323 33.08 -7.83 -11.37
C MET A 323 33.20 -7.25 -12.78
N LEU A 324 32.24 -6.41 -13.19
CA LEU A 324 32.20 -5.78 -14.50
C LEU A 324 32.99 -4.46 -14.54
N GLY A 325 33.39 -3.92 -13.38
CA GLY A 325 34.10 -2.64 -13.28
C GLY A 325 33.24 -1.46 -13.73
N LEU A 326 31.93 -1.55 -13.48
CA LEU A 326 30.95 -0.49 -13.76
C LEU A 326 31.01 0.62 -12.72
#